data_AF-A0A2H0VB41-F1
#
_entry.id   AF-A0A2H0VB41-F1
#
_cell.length_a   1.000
_cell.length_b   1.000
_cell.length_c   1.000
_cell.angle_alpha   90.00
_cell.angle_beta   90.00
_cell.angle_gamma   90.00
#
_symmetry.space_group_name_H-M   'P 1'
#
loop_
_entity.id
_entity.type
_entity.pdbx_description
1 polymer ?
#
loop_
_entity_poly.entity_id
_entity_poly.type
_entity_poly.pdbx_seq_one_letter_code
_entity_poly.pdbx_strand_id
1 'polypeptide(L)'
;MSQNKFVSMLGLLLNAPWTLLGLAIAALSIPKRTLVKKDALALVIDVRRIWLVEPFHGKPVKGFTLGNCVLRSDFAIINTINHELIHVRQFTKFPLVFPFLYLFDSIKKWSR
;
A
#
# COMPACT_ATOMS: atom_id res chain seq x y z
N MET A 1 27.20 -5.70 0.96
CA MET A 1 26.07 -5.86 1.93
C MET A 1 25.58 -4.55 2.57
N SER A 2 26.43 -3.54 2.79
CA SER A 2 26.03 -2.25 3.41
C SER A 2 25.14 -1.36 2.52
N GLN A 3 25.46 -1.22 1.23
CA GLN A 3 24.70 -0.37 0.29
C GLN A 3 23.22 -0.75 0.16
N ASN A 4 22.89 -2.05 0.13
CA ASN A 4 21.49 -2.51 0.02
C ASN A 4 20.65 -2.14 1.25
N LYS A 5 21.24 -2.14 2.45
CA LYS A 5 20.55 -1.72 3.68
C LYS A 5 20.32 -0.21 3.69
N PHE A 6 21.30 0.56 3.25
CA PHE A 6 21.19 2.02 3.16
C PHE A 6 20.10 2.46 2.16
N VAL A 7 20.09 1.87 0.96
CA VAL A 7 19.05 2.14 -0.06
C VAL A 7 17.66 1.73 0.45
N SER A 8 17.57 0.59 1.16
CA SER A 8 16.30 0.14 1.75
C SER A 8 15.80 1.07 2.87
N MET A 9 16.71 1.60 3.69
CA MET A 9 16.39 2.50 4.79
C MET A 9 16.01 3.90 4.30
N LEU A 10 16.72 4.40 3.28
CA LEU A 10 16.39 5.66 2.61
C LEU A 10 15.05 5.57 1.89
N GLY A 11 14.78 4.47 1.18
CA GLY A 11 13.47 4.22 0.56
C GLY A 11 12.33 4.19 1.59
N LEU A 12 12.55 3.58 2.75
CA LEU A 12 11.60 3.59 3.88
C LEU A 12 11.32 5.02 4.38
N LEU A 13 12.36 5.82 4.59
CA LEU A 13 12.25 7.20 5.07
C LEU A 13 11.53 8.08 4.05
N LEU A 14 11.88 7.96 2.78
CA LEU A 14 11.23 8.73 1.70
C LEU A 14 9.77 8.29 1.47
N ASN A 15 9.43 7.04 1.82
CA ASN A 15 8.06 6.55 1.80
C ASN A 15 7.29 6.84 3.09
N ALA A 16 7.91 7.42 4.11
CA ALA A 16 7.25 7.68 5.39
C ALA A 16 6.00 8.56 5.26
N PRO A 17 5.97 9.66 4.47
CA PRO A 17 4.75 10.46 4.30
C PRO A 17 3.58 9.64 3.76
N TRP A 18 3.85 8.76 2.79
CA TRP A 18 2.85 7.88 2.19
C TRP A 18 2.41 6.78 3.16
N THR A 19 3.36 6.22 3.91
CA THR A 19 3.06 5.23 4.94
C THR A 19 2.16 5.82 6.02
N LEU A 20 2.43 7.07 6.46
CA LEU A 20 1.59 7.80 7.40
C LEU A 20 0.18 8.05 6.86
N LEU A 21 0.05 8.42 5.58
CA LEU A 21 -1.25 8.57 4.93
C LEU A 21 -1.99 7.22 4.85
N GLY A 22 -1.30 6.13 4.52
CA GLY A 22 -1.87 4.78 4.55
C GLY A 22 -2.36 4.39 5.94
N LEU A 23 -1.59 4.70 6.99
CA LEU A 23 -1.99 4.49 8.38
C LEU A 23 -3.22 5.31 8.77
N ALA A 24 -3.31 6.58 8.34
CA ALA A 24 -4.47 7.42 8.58
C ALA A 24 -5.73 6.84 7.91
N ILE A 25 -5.62 6.40 6.65
CA ILE A 25 -6.73 5.73 5.95
C ILE A 25 -7.11 4.42 6.67
N ALA A 26 -6.13 3.65 7.15
CA ALA A 26 -6.38 2.41 7.85
C ALA A 26 -7.14 2.64 9.18
N ALA A 27 -6.77 3.66 9.94
CA ALA A 27 -7.47 4.07 11.16
C ALA A 27 -8.93 4.43 10.89
N LEU A 28 -9.20 5.15 9.78
CA LEU A 28 -10.55 5.51 9.35
C LEU A 28 -11.35 4.35 8.75
N SER A 29 -10.69 3.21 8.44
CA SER A 29 -11.28 2.05 7.76
C SER A 29 -11.69 0.92 8.70
N ILE A 30 -11.70 1.17 10.02
CA ILE A 30 -11.97 0.19 11.09
C ILE A 30 -10.93 -0.95 11.04
N PRO A 31 -9.75 -0.73 11.64
CA PRO A 31 -8.69 -1.73 11.68
C PRO A 31 -9.08 -2.92 12.55
N LYS A 32 -8.68 -4.12 12.14
CA LYS A 32 -8.98 -5.40 12.81
C LYS A 32 -7.71 -6.09 13.29
N ARG A 33 -6.75 -6.27 12.38
CA ARG A 33 -5.51 -6.99 12.65
C ARG A 33 -4.35 -6.36 11.90
N THR A 34 -3.20 -6.34 12.52
CA THR A 34 -1.95 -5.91 11.90
C THR A 34 -1.00 -7.09 11.73
N LEU A 35 -0.26 -7.10 10.62
CA LEU A 35 0.70 -8.15 10.29
C LEU A 35 1.92 -7.53 9.62
N VAL A 36 3.11 -7.80 10.15
CA VAL A 36 4.36 -7.27 9.62
C VAL A 36 4.99 -8.30 8.68
N LYS A 37 5.22 -7.90 7.43
CA LYS A 37 5.94 -8.69 6.41
C LYS A 37 7.37 -8.17 6.30
N LYS A 38 8.27 -8.76 7.09
CA LYS A 38 9.67 -8.33 7.25
C LYS A 38 10.47 -8.41 5.94
N ASP A 39 10.17 -9.39 5.10
CA ASP A 39 10.80 -9.62 3.79
C ASP A 39 10.52 -8.48 2.80
N ALA A 40 9.35 -7.87 2.90
CA ALA A 40 8.93 -6.75 2.05
C ALA A 40 9.03 -5.39 2.76
N LEU A 41 9.45 -5.35 4.04
CA LEU A 41 9.39 -4.18 4.91
C LEU A 41 8.00 -3.52 4.88
N ALA A 42 6.94 -4.34 4.92
CA ALA A 42 5.56 -3.89 4.79
C ALA A 42 4.77 -4.12 6.07
N LEU A 43 3.91 -3.16 6.41
CA LEU A 43 2.89 -3.27 7.44
C LEU A 43 1.55 -3.53 6.76
N VAL A 44 1.02 -4.73 6.94
CA VAL A 44 -0.30 -5.11 6.45
C VAL A 44 -1.33 -4.88 7.55
N ILE A 45 -2.41 -4.16 7.24
CA ILE A 45 -3.50 -3.87 8.15
C ILE A 45 -4.78 -4.38 7.54
N ASP A 46 -5.38 -5.37 8.20
CA ASP A 46 -6.72 -5.84 7.91
C ASP A 46 -7.71 -4.79 8.39
N VAL A 47 -8.55 -4.32 7.49
CA VAL A 47 -9.58 -3.31 7.74
C VAL A 47 -10.93 -3.87 7.27
N ARG A 48 -12.03 -3.36 7.79
CA ARG A 48 -13.35 -3.80 7.33
C ARG A 48 -13.58 -3.44 5.86
N ARG A 49 -13.35 -2.18 5.50
CA ARG A 49 -13.63 -1.65 4.16
C ARG A 49 -12.77 -0.42 3.87
N ILE A 50 -12.19 -0.34 2.67
CA ILE A 50 -11.32 0.77 2.24
C ILE A 50 -12.17 1.86 1.57
N TRP A 51 -13.19 2.33 2.30
CA TRP A 51 -14.29 3.13 1.75
C TRP A 51 -13.86 4.47 1.16
N LEU A 52 -12.80 5.09 1.69
CA LEU A 52 -12.25 6.37 1.21
C LEU A 52 -11.81 6.33 -0.26
N VAL A 53 -11.38 5.16 -0.72
CA VAL A 53 -10.78 4.99 -2.05
C VAL A 53 -11.81 4.41 -3.05
N GLU A 54 -12.93 3.88 -2.56
CA GLU A 54 -13.97 3.28 -3.37
C GLU A 54 -14.71 4.25 -4.30
N PRO A 55 -15.01 5.52 -3.93
CA PRO A 55 -15.59 6.50 -4.86
C PRO A 55 -14.75 6.70 -6.12
N PHE A 56 -13.42 6.57 -6.01
CA PHE A 56 -12.51 6.68 -7.15
C PHE A 56 -12.44 5.39 -7.99
N HIS A 57 -12.86 4.25 -7.44
CA HIS A 57 -12.80 2.95 -8.09
C HIS A 57 -14.15 2.44 -8.60
N GLY A 58 -15.26 3.00 -8.13
CA GLY A 58 -16.63 2.59 -8.47
C GLY A 58 -17.01 1.18 -7.97
N LYS A 59 -16.15 0.52 -7.18
CA LYS A 59 -16.37 -0.84 -6.65
C LYS A 59 -15.62 -1.04 -5.34
N PRO A 60 -16.03 -2.02 -4.50
CA PRO A 60 -15.31 -2.35 -3.28
C PRO A 60 -13.83 -2.67 -3.54
N VAL A 61 -12.96 -1.99 -2.81
CA VAL A 61 -11.50 -2.13 -2.97
C VAL A 61 -11.01 -3.30 -2.10
N LYS A 62 -10.33 -4.25 -2.73
CA LYS A 62 -9.83 -5.48 -2.08
C LYS A 62 -8.55 -5.25 -1.29
N GLY A 63 -7.64 -4.48 -1.88
CA GLY A 63 -6.34 -4.14 -1.30
C GLY A 63 -5.93 -2.76 -1.76
N PHE A 64 -5.14 -2.08 -0.95
CA PHE A 64 -4.63 -0.77 -1.27
C PHE A 64 -3.27 -0.56 -0.61
N THR A 65 -2.30 -0.09 -1.37
CA THR A 65 -0.93 0.11 -0.89
C THR A 65 -0.55 1.58 -0.93
N LEU A 66 -0.04 2.09 0.19
CA LEU A 66 0.57 3.41 0.26
C LEU A 66 1.89 3.36 1.02
N GLY A 67 2.99 3.61 0.30
CA GLY A 67 4.33 3.47 0.86
C GLY A 67 4.57 2.04 1.34
N ASN A 68 4.87 1.90 2.63
CA ASN A 68 5.09 0.61 3.29
C ASN A 68 3.84 0.09 4.01
N CYS A 69 2.69 0.76 3.89
CA CYS A 69 1.42 0.36 4.48
C CYS A 69 0.53 -0.31 3.43
N VAL A 70 0.04 -1.51 3.73
CA VAL A 70 -0.88 -2.28 2.89
C VAL A 70 -2.17 -2.46 3.65
N LEU A 71 -3.29 -2.01 3.10
CA LEU A 71 -4.61 -2.22 3.64
C LEU A 71 -5.23 -3.43 2.93
N ARG A 72 -5.81 -4.35 3.70
CA ARG A 72 -6.55 -5.50 3.19
C ARG A 72 -7.99 -5.43 3.69
N SER A 73 -8.96 -5.36 2.79
CA SER A 73 -10.38 -5.35 3.17
C SER A 73 -10.94 -6.76 3.32
N ASP A 74 -12.16 -6.86 3.86
CA ASP A 74 -12.90 -8.14 3.92
C ASP A 74 -13.23 -8.72 2.53
N PHE A 75 -13.13 -7.91 1.47
CA PHE A 75 -13.35 -8.34 0.08
C PHE A 75 -12.10 -8.97 -0.57
N ALA A 76 -10.97 -8.99 0.16
CA ALA A 76 -9.71 -9.50 -0.34
C ALA A 76 -9.73 -11.03 -0.48
N ILE A 77 -9.24 -11.51 -1.61
CA ILE A 77 -8.93 -12.93 -1.83
C ILE A 77 -7.45 -13.21 -1.48
N ILE A 78 -7.08 -14.48 -1.33
CA ILE A 78 -5.72 -14.92 -0.96
C ILE A 78 -4.61 -14.22 -1.76
N ASN A 79 -4.78 -14.02 -3.06
CA ASN A 79 -3.75 -13.43 -3.92
C ASN A 79 -3.61 -11.91 -3.78
N THR A 80 -4.53 -11.23 -3.08
CA THR A 80 -4.52 -9.77 -2.93
C THR A 80 -3.26 -9.29 -2.21
N ILE A 81 -2.84 -9.97 -1.15
CA ILE A 81 -1.62 -9.57 -0.42
C ILE A 81 -0.39 -9.64 -1.32
N ASN A 82 -0.24 -10.74 -2.08
CA ASN A 82 0.92 -10.92 -2.94
C ASN A 82 1.00 -9.82 -4.00
N HIS A 83 -0.15 -9.40 -4.55
CA HIS A 83 -0.26 -8.27 -5.46
C HIS A 83 0.15 -6.95 -4.79
N GLU A 84 -0.41 -6.64 -3.62
CA GLU A 84 -0.10 -5.40 -2.89
C GLU A 84 1.37 -5.30 -2.44
N LEU A 85 2.01 -6.43 -2.09
CA LEU A 85 3.43 -6.45 -1.73
C LEU A 85 4.34 -6.12 -2.93
N ILE A 86 3.90 -6.35 -4.17
CA ILE A 86 4.64 -5.89 -5.36
C ILE A 86 4.68 -4.37 -5.37
N HIS A 87 3.59 -3.70 -5.01
CA HIS A 87 3.54 -2.24 -4.92
C HIS A 87 4.49 -1.71 -3.85
N VAL A 88 4.57 -2.34 -2.66
CA VAL A 88 5.56 -1.92 -1.64
C VAL A 88 7.00 -1.99 -2.15
N ARG A 89 7.33 -3.04 -2.92
CA ARG A 89 8.65 -3.17 -3.55
C ARG A 89 8.89 -2.07 -4.60
N GLN A 90 7.86 -1.70 -5.36
CA GLN A 90 7.95 -0.61 -6.33
C GLN A 90 8.12 0.76 -5.64
N PHE A 91 7.39 1.02 -4.56
CA PHE A 91 7.56 2.17 -3.68
C PHE A 91 9.00 2.25 -3.13
N THR A 92 9.58 1.14 -2.72
CA THR A 92 10.95 1.10 -2.19
C THR A 92 12.01 1.38 -3.27
N LYS A 93 11.75 0.95 -4.52
CA LYS A 93 12.65 1.19 -5.67
C LYS A 93 12.56 2.61 -6.22
N PHE A 94 11.36 3.19 -6.21
CA PHE A 94 11.08 4.52 -6.77
C PHE A 94 10.31 5.39 -5.76
N PRO A 95 10.92 5.72 -4.61
CA PRO A 95 10.28 6.55 -3.60
C PRO A 95 9.89 7.91 -4.19
N LEU A 96 8.87 8.55 -3.62
CA LEU A 96 8.29 9.84 -4.05
C LEU A 96 7.55 9.82 -5.40
N VAL A 97 8.07 9.17 -6.44
CA VAL A 97 7.47 9.19 -7.80
C VAL A 97 6.42 8.10 -7.97
N PHE A 98 6.67 6.91 -7.43
CA PHE A 98 5.77 5.77 -7.55
C PHE A 98 4.33 5.99 -7.04
N PRO A 99 4.07 6.71 -5.93
CA PRO A 99 2.69 6.97 -5.50
C PRO A 99 1.84 7.69 -6.56
N PHE A 100 2.44 8.65 -7.28
CA PHE A 100 1.76 9.33 -8.37
C PHE A 100 1.51 8.38 -9.54
N LEU A 101 2.51 7.59 -9.93
CA LEU A 101 2.38 6.59 -11.00
C LEU A 101 1.34 5.51 -10.67
N TYR A 102 1.27 5.07 -9.42
CA TYR A 102 0.28 4.11 -8.94
C TYR A 102 -1.14 4.70 -8.96
N LEU A 103 -1.29 5.96 -8.54
CA LEU A 103 -2.57 6.67 -8.63
C LEU A 103 -3.00 6.81 -10.11
N PHE A 104 -2.08 7.20 -11.00
CA PHE A 104 -2.34 7.29 -12.44
C PHE A 104 -2.69 5.94 -13.08
N ASP A 105 -1.99 4.85 -12.76
CA ASP A 105 -2.31 3.52 -13.31
C ASP A 105 -3.66 2.99 -12.79
N SER A 106 -3.98 3.26 -11.52
CA SER A 106 -5.27 2.94 -10.91
C SER A 106 -6.42 3.68 -11.60
N ILE A 107 -6.22 4.96 -11.96
CA ILE A 107 -7.17 5.78 -12.72
C ILE A 107 -7.22 5.37 -14.22
N LYS A 108 -6.10 4.95 -14.82
CA LYS A 108 -6.05 4.60 -16.25
C LYS A 108 -6.68 3.23 -16.54
N LYS A 109 -6.49 2.24 -15.66
CA LYS A 109 -7.21 0.95 -15.71
C LYS A 109 -8.73 1.09 -15.53
N TRP A 110 -9.20 2.28 -15.14
CA TRP A 110 -10.60 2.64 -15.03
C TRP A 110 -11.20 3.23 -16.33
N SER A 111 -10.37 3.70 -17.27
CA SER A 111 -10.80 4.27 -18.57
C SER A 111 -10.92 3.23 -19.71
N ARG A 112 -10.76 1.94 -19.42
CA ARG A 112 -10.91 0.83 -20.36
C ARG A 112 -11.82 -0.23 -19.76
#